data_AF-A0A1V5AR38-F1
#
_entry.id   AF-A0A1V5AR38-F1
#
_cell.length_a   1.000
_cell.length_b   1.000
_cell.length_c   1.000
_cell.angle_alpha   90.00
_cell.angle_beta   90.00
_cell.angle_gamma   90.00
#
_symmetry.space_group_name_H-M   'P 1'
#
loop_
_entity.id
_entity.type
_entity.pdbx_description
1 polymer ?
#
loop_
_entity_poly.entity_id
_entity_poly.type
_entity_poly.pdbx_seq_one_letter_code
_entity_poly.pdbx_strand_id
1 'polypeptide(L)'
;MNGPYEFLVPLDRLRAAYSRFERAIWLLNAAIISIAFYALAELLGLPAFANFYWQDFLPLAASPAILSLALGVLFATLIQRRKKTDIFSLLGQGLSEKARTGYDNRDVASLPMQGLAADLKISLTRMKPSEILNRRQINLRVIFAVLLSGITIFIAQSQINADITPADFRSLSDLKDRAAGLFQNDTPSKETKANLTGNIYGKPSLAVLKEAKLELQLSPGIGAGSRARSAQPTEHLFQQSQAGDATAVPSELYIESMPPQNKEIIRKYFTILDVSGF
;
A
#
# COMPACT_ATOMS: atom_id res chain seq x y z
N MET A 1 -2.82 44.53 12.45
CA MET A 1 -3.50 44.50 11.13
C MET A 1 -3.49 43.04 10.68
N ASN A 2 -4.66 42.43 10.61
CA ASN A 2 -4.79 41.05 10.13
C ASN A 2 -4.63 41.06 8.61
N GLY A 3 -3.76 40.21 8.08
CA GLY A 3 -3.46 40.18 6.64
C GLY A 3 -4.69 39.85 5.79
N PRO A 4 -4.65 40.14 4.47
CA PRO A 4 -5.78 40.03 3.53
C PRO A 4 -6.39 38.61 3.37
N TYR A 5 -5.85 37.59 4.03
CA TYR A 5 -6.18 36.18 3.85
C TYR A 5 -6.75 35.52 5.11
N GLU A 6 -7.62 36.23 5.82
CA GLU A 6 -8.29 35.71 7.02
C GLU A 6 -9.17 34.47 6.74
N PHE A 7 -9.53 34.18 5.49
CA PHE A 7 -10.28 32.98 5.13
C PHE A 7 -9.46 31.68 5.23
N LEU A 8 -8.13 31.77 5.31
CA LEU A 8 -7.26 30.60 5.50
C LEU A 8 -7.54 29.93 6.84
N VAL A 9 -7.84 30.71 7.89
CA VAL A 9 -8.15 30.17 9.23
C VAL A 9 -9.38 29.23 9.22
N PRO A 10 -10.57 29.64 8.71
CA PRO A 10 -11.70 28.73 8.61
C PRO A 10 -11.48 27.59 7.59
N LEU A 11 -10.67 27.80 6.54
CA LEU A 11 -10.30 26.73 5.60
C LEU A 11 -9.43 25.65 6.28
N ASP A 12 -8.40 26.06 7.02
CA ASP A 12 -7.52 25.16 7.76
C ASP A 12 -8.28 24.42 8.88
N ARG A 13 -9.25 25.08 9.52
CA ARG A 13 -10.17 24.43 10.45
C ARG A 13 -10.93 23.27 9.78
N LEU A 14 -11.47 23.48 8.58
CA LEU A 14 -12.18 22.45 7.82
C LEU A 14 -11.21 21.33 7.38
N ARG A 15 -10.00 21.70 6.94
CA ARG A 15 -8.94 20.75 6.57
C ARG A 15 -8.49 19.86 7.73
N ALA A 16 -8.30 20.45 8.91
CA ALA A 16 -7.98 19.72 10.12
C ALA A 16 -9.12 18.75 10.50
N ALA A 17 -10.37 19.20 10.44
CA ALA A 17 -11.52 18.33 10.70
C ALA A 17 -11.62 17.16 9.71
N TYR A 18 -11.38 17.44 8.42
CA TYR A 18 -11.37 16.42 7.37
C TYR A 18 -10.26 15.39 7.57
N SER A 19 -9.03 15.83 7.86
CA SER A 19 -7.91 14.91 8.09
C SER A 19 -8.14 13.99 9.31
N ARG A 20 -8.77 14.50 10.37
CA ARG A 20 -9.15 13.69 11.54
C ARG A 20 -10.19 12.62 11.17
N PHE A 21 -11.15 12.99 10.33
CA PHE A 21 -12.16 12.07 9.83
C PHE A 21 -11.59 10.98 8.92
N GLU A 22 -10.69 11.34 7.99
CA GLU A 22 -10.01 10.35 7.16
C GLU A 22 -9.15 9.40 8.00
N ARG A 23 -8.44 9.90 9.03
CA ARG A 23 -7.70 9.06 9.98
C ARG A 23 -8.62 8.09 10.71
N ALA A 24 -9.80 8.54 11.16
CA ALA A 24 -10.79 7.67 11.80
C ALA A 24 -11.31 6.59 10.85
N ILE A 25 -11.61 6.95 9.60
CA ILE A 25 -12.01 6.02 8.54
C ILE A 25 -10.93 4.99 8.25
N TRP A 26 -9.67 5.42 8.22
CA TRP A 26 -8.52 4.53 8.00
C TRP A 26 -8.33 3.56 9.16
N LEU A 27 -8.37 4.04 10.41
CA LEU A 27 -8.27 3.20 11.61
C LEU A 27 -9.40 2.16 11.65
N LEU A 28 -10.63 2.57 11.36
CA LEU A 28 -11.78 1.65 11.31
C LEU A 28 -11.60 0.59 10.22
N ASN A 29 -11.12 0.97 9.03
CA ASN A 29 -10.82 0.01 7.97
C ASN A 29 -9.72 -0.96 8.37
N ALA A 30 -8.64 -0.47 8.99
CA ALA A 30 -7.56 -1.32 9.49
C ALA A 30 -8.10 -2.33 10.51
N ALA A 31 -8.88 -1.87 11.48
CA ALA A 31 -9.50 -2.74 12.49
C ALA A 31 -10.41 -3.79 11.85
N ILE A 32 -11.32 -3.40 10.95
CA ILE A 32 -12.25 -4.34 10.28
C ILE A 32 -11.47 -5.41 9.50
N ILE A 33 -10.46 -5.00 8.72
CA ILE A 33 -9.68 -5.93 7.92
C ILE A 33 -8.83 -6.85 8.82
N SER A 34 -8.24 -6.32 9.89
CA SER A 34 -7.51 -7.13 10.88
C SER A 34 -8.40 -8.16 11.55
N ILE A 35 -9.60 -7.78 11.98
CA ILE A 35 -10.56 -8.71 12.59
C ILE A 35 -10.96 -9.78 11.56
N ALA A 36 -11.21 -9.39 10.30
CA ALA A 36 -11.55 -10.35 9.24
C ALA A 36 -10.43 -11.38 9.00
N PHE A 37 -9.18 -10.92 8.91
CA PHE A 37 -8.04 -11.83 8.77
C PHE A 37 -7.84 -12.72 9.99
N TYR A 38 -8.04 -12.19 11.20
CA TYR A 38 -7.95 -12.97 12.42
C TYR A 38 -9.05 -14.04 12.48
N ALA A 39 -10.29 -13.69 12.15
CA ALA A 39 -11.40 -14.65 12.07
C ALA A 39 -11.11 -15.77 11.05
N LEU A 40 -10.47 -15.44 9.92
CA LEU A 40 -10.05 -16.44 8.93
C LEU A 40 -8.92 -17.33 9.48
N ALA A 41 -7.94 -16.75 10.18
CA ALA A 41 -6.88 -17.53 10.83
C ALA A 41 -7.44 -18.47 11.91
N GLU A 42 -8.45 -18.01 12.63
CA GLU A 42 -9.17 -18.78 13.64
C GLU A 42 -9.93 -19.95 13.04
N LEU A 43 -10.61 -19.76 11.90
CA LEU A 43 -11.26 -20.84 11.16
C LEU A 43 -10.27 -21.88 10.62
N LEU A 44 -9.04 -21.46 10.32
CA LEU A 44 -7.94 -22.35 9.94
C LEU A 44 -7.23 -23.01 11.13
N GLY A 45 -7.63 -22.73 12.38
CA GLY A 45 -6.99 -23.28 13.58
C GLY A 45 -5.57 -22.75 13.87
N LEU A 46 -5.12 -21.71 13.18
CA LEU A 46 -3.76 -21.16 13.36
C LEU A 46 -3.49 -20.65 14.79
N PRO A 47 -4.42 -19.97 15.49
CA PRO A 47 -4.23 -19.59 16.89
C PRO A 47 -4.05 -20.80 17.82
N ALA A 48 -4.83 -21.87 17.61
CA ALA A 48 -4.71 -23.09 18.41
C ALA A 48 -3.37 -23.79 18.18
N PHE A 49 -2.94 -23.89 16.92
CA PHE A 49 -1.62 -24.40 16.55
C PHE A 49 -0.49 -23.57 17.18
N ALA A 50 -0.52 -22.25 17.05
CA ALA A 50 0.53 -21.39 17.58
C ALA A 50 0.65 -21.47 19.11
N ASN A 51 -0.49 -21.47 19.81
CA ASN A 51 -0.53 -21.64 21.27
C ASN A 51 -0.02 -23.02 21.71
N PHE A 52 -0.32 -24.09 20.98
CA PHE A 52 0.15 -25.44 21.31
C PHE A 52 1.67 -25.60 21.14
N TYR A 53 2.23 -25.09 20.04
CA TYR A 53 3.65 -25.30 19.72
C TYR A 53 4.60 -24.27 20.33
N TRP A 54 4.11 -23.09 20.70
CA TRP A 54 4.92 -21.99 21.26
C TRP A 54 4.33 -21.43 22.56
N GLN A 55 3.75 -22.30 23.40
CA GLN A 55 3.17 -21.92 24.69
C GLN A 55 4.15 -21.13 25.58
N ASP A 56 5.44 -21.48 25.54
CA ASP A 56 6.48 -20.83 26.36
C ASP A 56 6.92 -19.46 25.83
N PHE A 57 6.58 -19.11 24.59
CA PHE A 57 7.00 -17.87 23.95
C PHE A 57 5.80 -17.05 23.46
N LEU A 58 5.27 -16.23 24.36
CA LEU A 58 4.09 -15.37 24.16
C LEU A 58 4.02 -14.64 22.81
N PRO A 59 5.08 -13.98 22.28
CA PRO A 59 4.95 -13.26 21.02
C PRO A 59 4.84 -14.20 19.80
N LEU A 60 5.35 -15.44 19.87
CA LEU A 60 5.14 -16.42 18.81
C LEU A 60 3.77 -17.07 18.91
N ALA A 61 3.28 -17.33 20.14
CA ALA A 61 1.92 -17.81 20.38
C ALA A 61 0.87 -16.81 19.85
N ALA A 62 1.11 -15.51 20.02
CA ALA A 62 0.25 -14.45 19.51
C ALA A 62 0.50 -14.10 18.02
N SER A 63 1.39 -14.82 17.32
CA SER A 63 1.76 -14.49 15.94
C SER A 63 0.58 -14.39 14.96
N PRO A 64 -0.49 -15.21 15.03
CA PRO A 64 -1.62 -15.07 14.12
C PRO A 64 -2.36 -13.73 14.31
N ALA A 65 -2.44 -13.23 15.55
CA ALA A 65 -3.03 -11.94 15.87
C ALA A 65 -2.14 -10.77 15.42
N ILE A 66 -0.82 -10.90 15.57
CA ILE A 66 0.13 -9.87 15.13
C ILE A 66 0.13 -9.77 13.60
N LEU A 67 0.13 -10.91 12.90
CA LEU A 67 0.09 -10.96 11.44
C LEU A 67 -1.23 -10.39 10.88
N SER A 68 -2.37 -10.71 11.48
CA SER A 68 -3.66 -10.14 11.06
C SER A 68 -3.72 -8.62 11.28
N LEU A 69 -3.12 -8.13 12.37
CA LEU A 69 -2.99 -6.70 12.63
C LEU A 69 -2.11 -6.02 11.57
N ALA A 70 -0.94 -6.59 11.28
CA ALA A 70 -0.01 -6.08 10.26
C ALA A 70 -0.66 -6.04 8.87
N LEU A 71 -1.36 -7.12 8.48
CA LEU A 71 -2.08 -7.19 7.20
C LEU A 71 -3.20 -6.16 7.14
N GLY A 72 -3.99 -5.98 8.20
CA GLY A 72 -5.05 -4.98 8.20
C GLY A 72 -4.53 -3.56 8.04
N VAL A 73 -3.43 -3.21 8.70
CA VAL A 73 -2.75 -1.91 8.51
C VAL A 73 -2.24 -1.77 7.07
N LEU A 74 -1.60 -2.81 6.52
CA LEU A 74 -1.07 -2.79 5.15
C LEU A 74 -2.18 -2.61 4.11
N PHE A 75 -3.27 -3.37 4.21
CA PHE A 75 -4.40 -3.24 3.28
C PHE A 75 -5.15 -1.92 3.46
N ALA A 76 -5.34 -1.45 4.69
CA ALA A 76 -5.99 -0.16 4.94
C ALA A 76 -5.18 1.02 4.37
N THR A 77 -3.85 1.00 4.52
CA THR A 77 -2.98 2.02 3.91
C THR A 77 -3.02 1.95 2.38
N LEU A 78 -3.05 0.76 1.79
CA LEU A 78 -3.16 0.59 0.34
C LEU A 78 -4.48 1.16 -0.19
N ILE A 79 -5.59 0.91 0.51
CA ILE A 79 -6.91 1.47 0.17
C ILE A 79 -6.90 3.00 0.29
N GLN A 80 -6.33 3.55 1.36
CA GLN A 80 -6.27 5.00 1.56
C GLN A 80 -5.40 5.69 0.50
N ARG A 81 -4.26 5.11 0.13
CA ARG A 81 -3.39 5.66 -0.93
C ARG A 81 -4.08 5.80 -2.27
N ARG A 82 -5.05 4.92 -2.58
CA ARG A 82 -5.86 5.01 -3.81
C ARG A 82 -6.92 6.12 -3.76
N LYS A 83 -7.35 6.55 -2.58
CA LYS A 83 -8.31 7.64 -2.40
C LYS A 83 -7.57 8.96 -2.18
N LYS A 84 -7.36 9.72 -3.26
CA LYS A 84 -6.97 11.13 -3.16
C LYS A 84 -8.23 11.98 -3.21
N THR A 85 -8.81 12.26 -2.05
CA THR A 85 -9.95 13.19 -1.99
C THR A 85 -9.43 14.60 -1.75
N ASP A 86 -9.71 15.50 -2.68
CA ASP A 86 -9.40 16.93 -2.50
C ASP A 86 -10.49 17.60 -1.66
N ILE A 87 -10.10 18.39 -0.66
CA ILE A 87 -11.04 19.09 0.21
C ILE A 87 -11.87 20.13 -0.55
N PHE A 88 -11.29 20.69 -1.62
CA PHE A 88 -12.00 21.65 -2.48
C PHE A 88 -13.22 21.02 -3.14
N SER A 89 -13.11 19.74 -3.57
CA SER A 89 -14.26 19.04 -4.16
C SER A 89 -15.42 18.83 -3.19
N LEU A 90 -15.18 18.86 -1.88
CA LEU A 90 -16.18 18.69 -0.84
C LEU A 90 -16.91 19.98 -0.45
N LEU A 91 -16.37 21.15 -0.83
CA LEU A 91 -16.95 22.47 -0.55
C LEU A 91 -18.15 22.81 -1.47
N GLY A 92 -18.41 21.99 -2.49
CA GLY A 92 -19.45 22.21 -3.50
C GLY A 92 -18.95 23.03 -4.70
N GLN A 93 -19.58 22.87 -5.88
CA GLN A 93 -19.04 23.33 -7.16
C GLN A 93 -18.69 24.83 -7.20
N GLY A 94 -19.58 25.70 -6.70
CA GLY A 94 -19.36 27.15 -6.71
C GLY A 94 -18.40 27.69 -5.64
N LEU A 95 -18.26 27.01 -4.50
CA LEU A 95 -17.33 27.43 -3.44
C LEU A 95 -15.94 26.80 -3.64
N SER A 96 -15.87 25.61 -4.23
CA SER A 96 -14.63 24.90 -4.58
C SER A 96 -13.74 25.76 -5.47
N GLU A 97 -14.29 26.28 -6.58
CA GLU A 97 -13.54 27.09 -7.53
C GLU A 97 -13.08 28.41 -6.89
N LYS A 98 -13.97 29.10 -6.16
CA LYS A 98 -13.62 30.31 -5.42
C LYS A 98 -12.52 30.08 -4.39
N ALA A 99 -12.63 29.00 -3.61
CA ALA A 99 -11.67 28.66 -2.57
C ALA A 99 -10.31 28.25 -3.18
N ARG A 100 -10.31 27.56 -4.32
CA ARG A 100 -9.10 27.21 -5.06
C ARG A 100 -8.43 28.44 -5.64
N THR A 101 -9.17 29.30 -6.32
CA THR A 101 -8.67 30.57 -6.86
C THR A 101 -8.12 31.47 -5.75
N GLY A 102 -8.82 31.58 -4.62
CA GLY A 102 -8.36 32.35 -3.46
C GLY A 102 -7.11 31.74 -2.82
N TYR A 103 -7.01 30.41 -2.76
CA TYR A 103 -5.84 29.71 -2.21
C TYR A 103 -4.61 29.81 -3.12
N ASP A 104 -4.80 29.68 -4.43
CA ASP A 104 -3.71 29.77 -5.42
C ASP A 104 -3.15 31.20 -5.51
N ASN A 105 -3.98 32.21 -5.27
CA ASN A 105 -3.59 33.63 -5.27
C ASN A 105 -3.46 34.20 -3.85
N ARG A 106 -3.10 33.36 -2.87
CA ARG A 106 -3.00 33.75 -1.45
C ARG A 106 -1.90 34.76 -1.11
N ASP A 107 -1.03 35.06 -2.07
CA ASP A 107 0.10 35.99 -1.89
C ASP A 107 -0.11 37.29 -2.70
N VAL A 108 -1.22 37.41 -3.45
CA VAL A 108 -1.52 38.52 -4.36
C VAL A 108 -2.48 39.52 -3.72
N ALA A 109 -1.94 40.62 -3.18
CA ALA A 109 -2.73 41.68 -2.55
C ALA A 109 -3.45 42.60 -3.55
N SER A 110 -4.37 42.08 -4.36
CA SER A 110 -5.22 42.86 -5.26
C SER A 110 -6.60 43.15 -4.68
N LEU A 111 -7.23 44.27 -5.07
CA LEU A 111 -8.59 44.63 -4.63
C LEU A 111 -9.64 43.53 -4.90
N PRO A 112 -9.67 42.89 -6.09
CA PRO A 112 -10.59 41.78 -6.34
C PRO A 112 -10.34 40.59 -5.40
N MET A 113 -9.07 40.32 -5.05
CA MET A 113 -8.71 39.23 -4.16
C MET A 113 -9.12 39.49 -2.71
N GLN A 114 -9.07 40.74 -2.26
CA GLN A 114 -9.59 41.13 -0.94
C GLN A 114 -11.12 40.93 -0.84
N GLY A 115 -11.86 41.28 -1.90
CA GLY A 115 -13.30 41.01 -1.98
C GLY A 115 -13.61 39.50 -1.95
N LEU A 116 -12.88 38.72 -2.75
CA LEU A 116 -13.00 37.26 -2.76
C LEU A 116 -12.67 36.65 -1.39
N ALA A 117 -11.62 37.13 -0.72
CA ALA A 117 -11.21 36.66 0.59
C ALA A 117 -12.26 36.93 1.67
N ALA A 118 -12.91 38.10 1.64
CA ALA A 118 -14.00 38.43 2.55
C ALA A 118 -15.22 37.52 2.33
N ASP A 119 -15.62 37.33 1.07
CA ASP A 119 -16.73 36.44 0.69
C ASP A 119 -16.45 34.98 1.09
N LEU A 120 -15.23 34.50 0.88
CA LEU A 120 -14.78 33.18 1.30
C LEU A 120 -14.78 33.03 2.82
N LYS A 121 -14.32 34.03 3.56
CA LYS A 121 -14.33 34.01 5.03
C LYS A 121 -15.76 33.82 5.55
N ILE A 122 -16.72 34.59 5.05
CA ILE A 122 -18.13 34.48 5.45
C ILE A 122 -18.67 33.09 5.11
N SER A 123 -18.44 32.63 3.88
CA SER A 123 -18.94 31.35 3.38
C SER A 123 -18.37 30.15 4.15
N LEU A 124 -17.06 30.13 4.38
CA LEU A 124 -16.35 29.04 5.08
C LEU A 124 -16.61 29.04 6.59
N THR A 125 -16.84 30.22 7.19
CA THR A 125 -17.17 30.30 8.62
C THR A 125 -18.55 29.75 8.91
N ARG A 126 -19.51 30.02 8.02
CA ARG A 126 -20.89 29.51 8.11
C ARG A 126 -20.96 27.98 7.96
N MET A 127 -20.10 27.40 7.12
CA MET A 127 -20.10 25.96 6.87
C MET A 127 -19.63 25.18 8.10
N LYS A 128 -20.45 24.23 8.55
CA LYS A 128 -20.09 23.35 9.67
C LYS A 128 -19.30 22.15 9.16
N PRO A 129 -18.26 21.68 9.88
CA PRO A 129 -17.56 20.45 9.49
C PRO A 129 -18.50 19.27 9.26
N SER A 130 -19.56 19.14 10.05
CA SER A 130 -20.56 18.07 9.94
C SER A 130 -21.35 18.05 8.63
N GLU A 131 -21.45 19.18 7.91
CA GLU A 131 -22.16 19.24 6.62
C GLU A 131 -21.32 18.62 5.49
N ILE A 132 -20.00 18.72 5.61
CA ILE A 132 -19.02 18.14 4.67
C ILE A 132 -18.72 16.67 5.02
N LEU A 133 -18.82 16.34 6.32
CA LEU A 133 -18.38 15.08 6.90
C LEU A 133 -19.53 14.10 7.07
N ASN A 134 -19.50 12.99 6.33
CA ASN A 134 -20.55 11.97 6.42
C ASN A 134 -20.38 11.08 7.68
N ARG A 135 -20.95 11.52 8.80
CA ARG A 135 -20.92 10.78 10.09
C ARG A 135 -21.56 9.39 10.00
N ARG A 136 -22.54 9.20 9.10
CA ARG A 136 -23.20 7.90 8.90
C ARG A 136 -22.21 6.82 8.46
N GLN A 137 -21.19 7.19 7.66
CA GLN A 137 -20.16 6.23 7.23
C GLN A 137 -19.32 5.72 8.41
N ILE A 138 -19.00 6.58 9.38
CA ILE A 138 -18.29 6.17 10.60
C ILE A 138 -19.19 5.23 11.40
N ASN A 139 -20.42 5.63 11.68
CA ASN A 139 -21.32 4.84 12.52
C ASN A 139 -21.59 3.45 11.94
N LEU A 140 -21.82 3.34 10.63
CA LEU A 140 -22.00 2.05 9.95
C LEU A 140 -20.78 1.14 10.07
N ARG A 141 -19.57 1.70 9.95
CA ARG A 141 -18.33 0.92 10.09
C ARG A 141 -18.08 0.49 11.52
N VAL A 142 -18.41 1.33 12.50
CA VAL A 142 -18.34 0.96 13.92
C VAL A 142 -19.27 -0.21 14.20
N ILE A 143 -20.54 -0.13 13.74
CA ILE A 143 -21.50 -1.23 13.89
C ILE A 143 -20.95 -2.51 13.22
N PHE A 144 -20.41 -2.39 12.01
CA PHE A 144 -19.83 -3.53 11.30
C PHE A 144 -18.63 -4.15 12.03
N ALA A 145 -17.73 -3.32 12.58
CA ALA A 145 -16.59 -3.79 13.35
C ALA A 145 -17.02 -4.52 14.64
N VAL A 146 -18.04 -4.00 15.33
CA VAL A 146 -18.60 -4.63 16.54
C VAL A 146 -19.25 -5.97 16.20
N LEU A 147 -20.08 -6.02 15.15
CA LEU A 147 -20.70 -7.26 14.69
C LEU A 147 -19.66 -8.30 14.30
N LEU A 148 -18.66 -7.90 13.51
CA LEU A 148 -17.60 -8.80 13.06
C LEU A 148 -16.80 -9.34 14.25
N SER A 149 -16.45 -8.47 15.21
CA SER A 149 -15.77 -8.90 16.45
C SER A 149 -16.62 -9.88 17.25
N GLY A 150 -17.94 -9.66 17.34
CA GLY A 150 -18.85 -10.58 18.01
C GLY A 150 -18.88 -11.96 17.35
N ILE A 151 -18.89 -12.01 16.01
CA ILE A 151 -18.80 -13.26 15.25
C ILE A 151 -17.46 -13.95 15.51
N THR A 152 -16.34 -13.22 15.49
CA THR A 152 -15.02 -13.77 15.77
C THR A 152 -14.95 -14.38 17.17
N ILE A 153 -15.43 -13.68 18.19
CA ILE A 153 -15.47 -14.20 19.56
C ILE A 153 -16.36 -15.44 19.65
N PHE A 154 -17.48 -15.46 18.94
CA PHE A 154 -18.36 -16.63 18.88
C PHE A 154 -17.66 -17.84 18.24
N ILE A 155 -16.90 -17.64 17.16
CA ILE A 155 -16.09 -18.69 16.52
C ILE A 155 -15.01 -19.18 17.49
N ALA A 156 -14.35 -18.27 18.21
CA ALA A 156 -13.32 -18.60 19.20
C ALA A 156 -13.85 -19.51 20.33
N GLN A 157 -15.07 -19.25 20.80
CA GLN A 157 -15.69 -19.97 21.91
C GLN A 157 -16.44 -21.23 21.45
N SER A 158 -16.96 -21.23 20.23
CA SER A 158 -17.59 -22.40 19.66
C SER A 158 -16.51 -23.45 19.39
N GLN A 159 -16.73 -24.68 19.82
CA GLN A 159 -15.81 -25.81 19.64
C GLN A 159 -15.61 -26.23 18.15
N ILE A 160 -15.92 -25.35 17.19
CA ILE A 160 -15.67 -25.54 15.75
C ILE A 160 -14.19 -25.87 15.49
N ASN A 161 -13.28 -25.35 16.33
CA ASN A 161 -11.84 -25.62 16.24
C ASN A 161 -11.38 -26.85 17.04
N ALA A 162 -12.26 -27.52 17.81
CA ALA A 162 -11.90 -28.68 18.62
C ALA A 162 -11.63 -29.93 17.75
N ASP A 163 -12.11 -29.96 16.51
CA ASP A 163 -11.87 -31.05 15.56
C ASP A 163 -10.56 -30.91 14.77
N ILE A 164 -9.89 -29.75 14.82
CA ILE A 164 -8.59 -29.56 14.17
C ILE A 164 -7.51 -30.15 15.07
N THR A 165 -7.10 -31.37 14.75
CA THR A 165 -6.15 -32.13 15.58
C THR A 165 -4.71 -31.71 15.24
N PRO A 166 -3.76 -31.66 16.20
CA PRO A 166 -2.35 -31.36 15.92
C PRO A 166 -1.70 -32.22 14.82
N ALA A 167 -2.32 -33.37 14.50
CA ALA A 167 -1.93 -34.25 13.41
C ALA A 167 -2.13 -33.64 12.01
N ASP A 168 -3.07 -32.70 11.84
CA ASP A 168 -3.35 -32.07 10.54
C ASP A 168 -2.26 -31.06 10.13
N PHE A 169 -1.43 -30.64 11.08
CA PHE A 169 -0.34 -29.68 10.86
C PHE A 169 1.06 -30.31 10.89
N ARG A 170 1.18 -31.63 10.65
CA ARG A 170 2.47 -32.35 10.62
C ARG A 170 3.52 -31.70 9.68
N SER A 171 3.07 -31.10 8.59
CA SER A 171 3.96 -30.39 7.65
C SER A 171 4.56 -29.11 8.23
N LEU A 172 3.85 -28.43 9.14
CA LEU A 172 4.34 -27.24 9.83
C LEU A 172 5.22 -27.60 11.03
N SER A 173 4.92 -28.71 11.73
CA SER A 173 5.80 -29.23 12.80
C SER A 173 7.16 -29.68 12.25
N ASP A 174 7.18 -30.39 11.12
CA ASP A 174 8.44 -30.78 10.46
C ASP A 174 9.26 -29.55 10.03
N LEU A 175 8.60 -28.46 9.65
CA LEU A 175 9.27 -27.22 9.30
C LEU A 175 9.87 -26.53 10.54
N LYS A 176 9.18 -26.57 11.69
CA LYS A 176 9.69 -26.08 12.97
C LYS A 176 10.91 -26.87 13.42
N ASP A 177 10.86 -28.20 13.35
CA ASP A 177 11.97 -29.06 13.79
C ASP A 177 13.20 -28.86 12.88
N ARG A 178 12.99 -28.70 11.57
CA ARG A 178 14.06 -28.32 10.65
C ARG A 178 14.62 -26.92 10.92
N ALA A 179 13.76 -25.95 11.23
CA ALA A 179 14.20 -24.60 11.58
C ALA A 179 14.98 -24.59 12.90
N ALA A 180 14.48 -25.27 13.94
CA ALA A 180 15.15 -25.38 15.24
C ALA A 180 16.50 -26.10 15.13
N GLY A 181 16.60 -27.14 14.29
CA GLY A 181 17.86 -27.82 13.97
C GLY A 181 18.87 -26.93 13.24
N LEU A 182 18.43 -25.91 12.51
CA LEU A 182 19.32 -24.91 11.89
C LEU A 182 19.85 -23.90 12.90
N PHE A 183 19.08 -23.56 13.94
CA PHE A 183 19.50 -22.60 14.97
C PHE A 183 20.31 -23.21 16.13
N GLN A 184 20.32 -24.53 16.31
CA GLN A 184 21.12 -25.20 17.35
C GLN A 184 22.58 -25.48 16.94
N ASN A 185 22.95 -25.31 15.67
CA ASN A 185 24.31 -25.60 15.19
C ASN A 185 25.32 -24.46 15.37
N ASP A 186 24.93 -23.31 15.93
CA ASP A 186 25.82 -22.17 16.17
C ASP A 186 26.16 -21.99 17.67
N THR A 187 26.67 -23.05 18.31
CA THR A 187 27.50 -22.90 19.51
C THR A 187 28.94 -23.28 19.17
N PRO A 188 29.88 -22.31 19.04
CA PRO A 188 31.26 -22.63 18.74
C PRO A 188 31.94 -23.11 20.03
N SER A 189 31.85 -24.40 20.32
CA SER A 189 32.66 -25.03 21.35
C SER A 189 34.01 -25.44 20.75
N LYS A 190 35.03 -24.71 21.21
CA LYS A 190 36.46 -25.04 21.23
C LYS A 190 37.17 -25.23 19.88
N GLU A 191 38.06 -24.26 19.65
CA GLU A 191 39.24 -24.33 18.81
C GLU A 191 39.81 -25.76 18.68
N THR A 192 39.74 -26.30 17.47
CA THR A 192 40.74 -27.26 17.01
C THR A 192 41.36 -26.66 15.76
N LYS A 193 42.61 -26.22 15.90
CA LYS A 193 43.48 -25.91 14.76
C LYS A 193 43.56 -27.17 13.89
N ALA A 194 42.82 -27.18 12.78
CA ALA A 194 42.97 -28.19 11.74
C ALA A 194 43.53 -27.49 10.49
N ASN A 195 44.80 -27.79 10.22
CA ASN A 195 45.51 -27.39 9.00
C ASN A 195 44.68 -27.68 7.76
N LEU A 196 44.41 -26.64 6.97
CA LEU A 196 43.71 -26.67 5.68
C LEU A 196 44.62 -27.22 4.58
N THR A 197 45.02 -28.49 4.71
CA THR A 197 45.71 -29.23 3.66
C THR A 197 45.26 -30.69 3.70
N GLY A 198 44.24 -31.05 2.91
CA GLY A 198 43.91 -32.45 2.64
C GLY A 198 42.44 -32.76 2.36
N ASN A 199 42.11 -32.93 1.08
CA ASN A 199 40.97 -33.68 0.53
C ASN A 199 39.53 -33.30 0.99
N ILE A 200 38.87 -32.50 0.15
CA ILE A 200 37.44 -32.10 0.20
C ILE A 200 36.45 -33.23 -0.17
N TYR A 201 36.94 -34.38 -0.62
CA TYR A 201 36.10 -35.56 -0.85
C TYR A 201 36.22 -36.47 0.37
N GLY A 202 35.20 -36.42 1.24
CA GLY A 202 35.11 -37.28 2.42
C GLY A 202 35.28 -38.76 2.07
N LYS A 203 35.80 -39.54 3.03
CA LYS A 203 36.02 -40.98 2.85
C LYS A 203 34.67 -41.69 2.61
N PRO A 204 34.52 -42.50 1.54
CA PRO A 204 33.31 -43.28 1.36
C PRO A 204 33.18 -44.32 2.47
N SER A 205 32.06 -44.28 3.21
CA SER A 205 31.71 -45.28 4.21
C SER A 205 31.00 -46.45 3.54
N LEU A 206 31.69 -47.58 3.38
CA LEU A 206 31.13 -48.84 2.90
C LEU A 206 30.54 -49.61 4.08
N ALA A 207 29.22 -49.83 4.07
CA ALA A 207 28.58 -50.76 4.99
C ALA A 207 28.90 -52.20 4.55
N VAL A 208 29.78 -52.88 5.29
CA VAL A 208 30.14 -54.27 5.05
C VAL A 208 29.13 -55.17 5.75
N LEU A 209 28.17 -55.70 5.00
CA LEU A 209 27.30 -56.79 5.45
C LEU A 209 27.95 -58.13 5.04
N LYS A 210 28.33 -58.94 6.05
CA LYS A 210 28.84 -60.33 5.97
C LYS A 210 29.03 -60.91 4.55
N GLU A 211 30.29 -61.00 4.11
CA GLU A 211 30.86 -62.05 3.23
C GLU A 211 30.11 -62.48 1.96
N ALA A 212 29.19 -61.67 1.44
CA ALA A 212 28.60 -61.86 0.12
C ALA A 212 29.04 -60.72 -0.79
N LYS A 213 29.91 -61.02 -1.76
CA LYS A 213 30.21 -60.12 -2.88
C LYS A 213 28.91 -59.85 -3.65
N LEU A 214 28.24 -58.75 -3.34
CA LEU A 214 27.11 -58.25 -4.11
C LEU A 214 27.65 -57.43 -5.28
N GLU A 215 27.59 -58.02 -6.47
CA GLU A 215 27.87 -57.33 -7.72
C GLU A 215 26.72 -56.35 -8.00
N LEU A 216 26.96 -55.05 -7.75
CA LEU A 216 26.00 -53.98 -8.02
C LEU A 216 25.94 -53.71 -9.52
N GLN A 217 25.06 -54.43 -10.21
CA GLN A 217 24.65 -54.09 -11.58
C GLN A 217 23.63 -52.95 -11.52
N LEU A 218 24.07 -51.73 -11.82
CA LEU A 218 23.19 -50.59 -12.02
C LEU A 218 22.56 -50.71 -13.41
N SER A 219 21.35 -51.27 -13.48
CA SER A 219 20.52 -51.17 -14.67
C SER A 219 20.07 -49.72 -14.83
N PRO A 220 20.41 -49.02 -15.94
CA PRO A 220 19.90 -47.68 -16.18
C PRO A 220 18.37 -47.77 -16.28
N GLY A 221 17.68 -47.22 -15.28
CA GLY A 221 16.22 -47.17 -15.26
C GLY A 221 15.71 -46.40 -16.48
N ILE A 222 14.65 -46.92 -17.09
CA ILE A 222 13.95 -46.37 -18.28
C ILE A 222 13.07 -45.16 -17.86
N GLY A 223 13.54 -44.37 -16.92
CA GLY A 223 12.90 -43.14 -16.46
C GLY A 223 13.54 -41.97 -17.19
N ALA A 224 12.72 -41.17 -17.88
CA ALA A 224 13.14 -39.98 -18.61
C ALA A 224 13.78 -38.95 -17.66
N GLY A 225 15.08 -39.09 -17.41
CA GLY A 225 15.90 -38.00 -16.88
C GLY A 225 15.83 -36.86 -17.89
N SER A 226 15.36 -35.70 -17.44
CA SER A 226 15.33 -34.49 -18.27
C SER A 226 16.77 -34.09 -18.60
N ARG A 227 17.25 -34.52 -19.76
CA ARG A 227 18.42 -33.90 -20.37
C ARG A 227 18.02 -32.46 -20.70
N ALA A 228 18.72 -31.49 -20.13
CA ALA A 228 18.60 -30.09 -20.55
C ALA A 228 18.90 -30.03 -22.06
N ARG A 229 17.87 -29.78 -22.86
CA ARG A 229 18.03 -29.53 -24.28
C ARG A 229 18.69 -28.16 -24.39
N SER A 230 19.88 -28.10 -24.98
CA SER A 230 20.49 -26.82 -25.32
C SER A 230 19.56 -26.15 -26.34
N ALA A 231 18.74 -25.20 -25.88
CA ALA A 231 17.93 -24.39 -26.77
C ALA A 231 18.88 -23.48 -27.53
N GLN A 232 18.90 -23.60 -28.86
CA GLN A 232 19.55 -22.62 -29.70
C GLN A 232 18.91 -21.26 -29.44
N PRO A 233 19.69 -20.18 -29.25
CA PRO A 233 19.14 -18.85 -29.06
C PRO A 233 18.40 -18.46 -30.33
N THR A 234 17.07 -18.42 -30.27
CA THR A 234 16.26 -17.86 -31.35
C THR A 234 16.39 -16.36 -31.28
N GLU A 235 17.19 -15.77 -32.16
CA GLU A 235 17.22 -14.32 -32.35
C GLU A 235 15.87 -13.88 -32.93
N HIS A 236 15.06 -13.23 -32.09
CA HIS A 236 13.90 -12.51 -32.58
C HIS A 236 14.39 -11.23 -33.26
N LEU A 237 14.45 -11.24 -34.59
CA LEU A 237 14.66 -10.03 -35.37
C LEU A 237 13.45 -9.10 -35.18
N PHE A 238 13.65 -8.04 -34.41
CA PHE A 238 12.65 -6.98 -34.27
C PHE A 238 12.47 -6.31 -35.64
N GLN A 239 11.29 -6.48 -36.24
CA GLN A 239 10.91 -5.74 -37.43
C GLN A 239 10.45 -4.35 -37.02
N GLN A 240 11.19 -3.33 -37.47
CA GLN A 240 10.81 -1.94 -37.31
C GLN A 240 9.51 -1.69 -38.07
N SER A 241 8.48 -1.21 -37.37
CA SER A 241 7.20 -0.84 -37.99
C SER A 241 7.42 0.22 -39.06
N GLN A 242 6.70 0.12 -40.18
CA GLN A 242 6.71 1.15 -41.22
C GLN A 242 6.34 2.50 -40.59
N ALA A 243 7.08 3.54 -40.98
CA ALA A 243 6.75 4.92 -40.61
C ALA A 243 5.33 5.19 -41.11
N GLY A 244 4.40 5.44 -40.18
CA GLY A 244 3.06 5.89 -40.52
C GLY A 244 3.17 7.18 -41.30
N ASP A 245 2.38 7.30 -42.36
CA ASP A 245 2.35 8.45 -43.25
C ASP A 245 1.75 9.66 -42.51
N ALA A 246 2.58 10.28 -41.67
CA ALA A 246 2.23 11.48 -40.92
C ALA A 246 2.35 12.67 -41.86
N THR A 247 1.29 12.92 -42.62
CA THR A 247 1.12 14.20 -43.31
C THR A 247 1.00 15.28 -42.24
N ALA A 248 2.05 16.08 -42.09
CA ALA A 248 2.04 17.25 -41.24
C ALA A 248 1.00 18.23 -41.78
N VAL A 249 -0.15 18.31 -41.12
CA VAL A 249 -1.12 19.38 -41.36
C VAL A 249 -0.56 20.63 -40.68
N PRO A 250 -0.15 21.67 -41.42
CA PRO A 250 0.25 22.92 -40.80
C PRO A 250 -0.97 23.51 -40.10
N SER A 251 -0.86 23.75 -38.79
CA SER A 251 -1.86 24.52 -38.06
C SER A 251 -1.97 25.91 -38.69
N GLU A 252 -3.19 26.41 -38.82
CA GLU A 252 -3.46 27.76 -39.33
C GLU A 252 -2.54 28.78 -38.67
N LEU A 253 -1.79 29.50 -39.50
CA LEU A 253 -0.96 30.63 -39.08
C LEU A 253 -1.85 31.57 -38.27
N TYR A 254 -1.53 31.75 -36.99
CA TYR A 254 -2.16 32.74 -36.13
C TYR A 254 -1.89 34.13 -36.74
N ILE A 255 -2.87 34.64 -37.49
CA ILE A 255 -2.87 36.04 -37.94
C ILE A 255 -3.60 36.81 -36.86
N GLU A 256 -2.85 37.51 -36.02
CA GLU A 256 -3.37 38.44 -35.03
C GLU A 256 -3.98 39.66 -35.74
N SER A 257 -5.15 39.47 -36.34
CA SER A 257 -5.93 40.58 -36.87
C SER A 257 -6.66 41.24 -35.70
N MET A 258 -6.06 42.30 -35.18
CA MET A 258 -6.68 43.14 -34.15
C MET A 258 -8.02 43.70 -34.68
N PRO A 259 -9.12 43.58 -33.92
CA PRO A 259 -10.39 44.21 -34.28
C PRO A 259 -10.20 45.72 -34.49
N PRO A 260 -10.62 46.31 -35.63
CA PRO A 260 -10.34 47.71 -35.96
C PRO A 260 -10.93 48.68 -34.94
N GLN A 261 -11.99 48.28 -34.25
CA GLN A 261 -12.72 49.07 -33.25
C GLN A 261 -11.89 49.36 -31.99
N ASN A 262 -10.94 48.49 -31.63
CA ASN A 262 -10.21 48.59 -30.35
C ASN A 262 -8.73 48.97 -30.52
N LYS A 263 -8.30 49.25 -31.75
CA LYS A 263 -6.89 49.53 -32.09
C LYS A 263 -6.30 50.69 -31.30
N GLU A 264 -7.08 51.75 -31.05
CA GLU A 264 -6.61 52.91 -30.30
C GLU A 264 -6.51 52.66 -28.79
N ILE A 265 -7.43 51.88 -28.22
CA ILE A 265 -7.43 51.52 -26.80
C ILE A 265 -6.20 50.65 -26.51
N ILE A 266 -5.96 49.66 -27.37
CA ILE A 266 -4.81 48.74 -27.26
C ILE A 266 -3.50 49.52 -27.44
N ARG A 267 -3.40 50.41 -28.43
CA ARG A 267 -2.23 51.28 -28.60
C ARG A 267 -1.94 52.12 -27.36
N LYS A 268 -2.98 52.74 -26.76
CA LYS A 268 -2.83 53.54 -25.54
C LYS A 268 -2.33 52.69 -24.38
N TYR A 269 -2.86 51.49 -24.20
CA TYR A 269 -2.41 50.56 -23.16
C TYR A 269 -0.92 50.22 -23.28
N PHE A 270 -0.43 49.91 -24.49
CA PHE A 270 1.00 49.61 -24.70
C PHE A 270 1.91 50.82 -24.55
N THR A 271 1.50 52.03 -24.97
CA THR A 271 2.27 53.24 -24.69
C THR A 271 2.30 53.59 -23.20
N ILE A 272 1.23 53.30 -22.45
CA ILE A 272 1.22 53.49 -21.00
C ILE A 272 2.19 52.50 -20.35
N LEU A 273 2.20 51.23 -20.78
CA LEU A 273 3.14 50.22 -20.30
C LEU A 273 4.61 50.59 -20.58
N ASP A 274 4.91 51.08 -21.78
CA ASP A 274 6.27 51.48 -22.18
C ASP A 274 6.78 52.71 -21.39
N VAL A 275 5.89 53.65 -21.09
CA VAL A 275 6.19 54.85 -20.29
C VAL A 275 6.24 54.55 -18.78
N SER A 276 5.57 53.50 -18.31
CA SER A 276 5.51 53.14 -16.88
C SER A 276 6.59 52.15 -16.44
N GLY A 277 7.53 51.78 -17.32
CA GLY A 277 8.82 51.19 -16.95
C GLY A 277 8.72 49.95 -16.05
N PHE A 278 7.92 48.97 -16.47
CA PHE A 278 8.02 47.60 -16.01
C PHE A 278 8.70 46.73 -17.06
#